data_AF-A0A7L8GCY2-F1
#
_entry.id   AF-A0A7L8GCY2-F1
#
_cell.length_a   1.000
_cell.length_b   1.000
_cell.length_c   1.000
_cell.angle_alpha   90.00
_cell.angle_beta   90.00
_cell.angle_gamma   90.00
#
_symmetry.space_group_name_H-M   'P 1'
#
loop_
_entity.id
_entity.type
_entity.pdbx_description
1 polymer ?
#
loop_
_entity_poly.entity_id
_entity_poly.type
_entity_poly.pdbx_seq_one_letter_code
_entity_poly.pdbx_strand_id
1 'polypeptide(L)'
;TPVKLLYLIPMMLIIMMMNWMSLIPYTFSPSPHGLFVFMLAFPLWISTEMLRTNKNISKRIAEMLPTSTPMFLVPLMIPVEMVSLLIRPMTLTLRLTINIMAGSLITTL
;
A
#
# COMPACT_ATOMS: atom_id res chain seq x y z
N THR A 1 -15.36 -7.13 -6.51
CA THR A 1 -14.76 -8.44 -6.84
C THR A 1 -14.57 -9.18 -5.53
N PRO A 2 -15.28 -10.30 -5.27
CA PRO A 2 -15.25 -11.02 -3.99
C PRO A 2 -13.82 -11.39 -3.54
N VAL A 3 -12.93 -11.62 -4.50
CA VAL A 3 -11.49 -11.82 -4.30
C VAL A 3 -10.82 -10.67 -3.53
N LYS A 4 -11.28 -9.42 -3.73
CA LYS A 4 -10.75 -8.25 -3.03
C LYS A 4 -11.02 -8.29 -1.52
N LEU A 5 -12.18 -8.82 -1.15
CA LEU A 5 -12.59 -8.93 0.25
C LEU A 5 -11.80 -10.04 0.95
N LEU A 6 -11.59 -11.16 0.25
CA LEU A 6 -10.94 -12.36 0.77
C LEU A 6 -9.51 -12.09 1.26
N TYR A 7 -8.73 -11.26 0.55
CA TYR A 7 -7.37 -10.92 0.98
C TYR A 7 -7.34 -9.82 2.06
N LEU A 8 -8.31 -8.89 2.04
CA LEU A 8 -8.28 -7.69 2.88
C LEU A 8 -8.58 -8.02 4.34
N ILE A 9 -9.58 -8.87 4.58
CA ILE A 9 -10.04 -9.24 5.93
C ILE A 9 -8.92 -9.87 6.77
N PRO A 10 -8.23 -10.95 6.33
CA PRO A 10 -7.17 -11.56 7.12
C PRO A 10 -5.97 -10.63 7.31
N MET A 11 -5.61 -9.84 6.31
CA MET A 11 -4.50 -8.88 6.43
C MET A 11 -4.82 -7.73 7.39
N MET A 12 -6.05 -7.22 7.41
CA MET A 12 -6.47 -6.21 8.37
C MET A 12 -6.37 -6.74 9.81
N LEU A 13 -6.77 -8.00 10.03
CA LEU A 13 -6.65 -8.68 11.32
C LEU A 13 -5.18 -8.82 11.75
N ILE A 14 -4.29 -9.26 10.86
CA ILE A 14 -2.84 -9.39 11.16
C ILE A 14 -2.25 -8.03 11.55
N ILE A 15 -2.53 -6.98 10.78
CA ILE A 15 -2.03 -5.62 11.06
C ILE A 15 -2.57 -5.11 12.40
N MET A 16 -3.85 -5.36 12.71
CA MET A 16 -4.45 -4.96 13.99
C MET A 16 -3.77 -5.65 15.18
N MET A 17 -3.53 -6.96 15.09
CA MET A 17 -2.84 -7.72 16.14
C MET A 17 -1.41 -7.24 16.35
N MET A 18 -0.69 -6.93 15.26
CA MET A 18 0.67 -6.40 15.29
C MET A 18 0.74 -4.99 15.92
N ASN A 19 -0.29 -4.17 15.69
CA ASN A 19 -0.40 -2.86 16.31
C ASN A 19 -0.70 -2.98 17.81
N TRP A 20 -1.59 -3.90 18.21
CA TRP A 20 -1.92 -4.14 19.62
C TRP A 20 -0.72 -4.65 20.42
N MET A 21 0.05 -5.58 19.86
CA MET A 21 1.28 -6.08 20.51
C MET A 21 2.30 -4.97 20.76
N SER A 22 2.33 -3.94 19.89
CA SER A 22 3.27 -2.82 19.97
C SER A 22 2.91 -1.76 21.02
N LEU A 23 1.68 -1.77 21.56
CA LEU A 23 1.24 -0.83 22.60
C LEU A 23 1.68 -1.24 24.01
N ILE A 24 2.08 -2.50 24.20
CA ILE A 24 2.50 -3.00 25.51
C ILE A 24 3.95 -2.56 25.77
N PRO A 25 4.23 -1.79 26.82
CA PRO A 25 5.61 -1.41 27.15
C PRO A 25 6.43 -2.66 27.49
N TYR A 26 7.71 -2.66 27.09
CA TYR A 26 8.68 -3.76 27.27
C TYR A 26 8.52 -5.00 26.36
N THR A 27 7.69 -4.95 25.31
CA THR A 27 7.67 -6.02 24.28
C THR A 27 8.52 -5.63 23.06
N PHE A 28 9.34 -6.58 22.58
CA PHE A 28 10.00 -6.43 21.28
C PHE A 28 9.00 -6.76 20.17
N SER A 29 8.33 -5.73 19.65
CA SER A 29 7.45 -5.87 18.49
C SER A 29 8.26 -5.72 17.18
N PRO A 30 8.07 -6.59 16.17
CA PRO A 30 8.71 -6.44 14.86
C PRO A 30 8.08 -5.33 13.99
N SER A 31 6.94 -4.77 14.39
CA SER A 31 6.17 -3.75 13.66
C SER A 31 6.91 -2.43 13.29
N PRO A 32 7.85 -1.89 14.08
CA PRO A 32 8.61 -0.68 13.71
C PRO A 32 9.72 -0.96 12.68
N HIS A 33 10.08 -2.23 12.42
CA HIS A 33 10.97 -2.55 11.30
C HIS A 33 10.20 -2.39 9.99
N GLY A 34 10.43 -1.28 9.28
CA GLY A 34 9.75 -0.97 8.01
C GLY A 34 9.86 -2.08 6.96
N LEU A 35 10.93 -2.87 6.98
CA LEU A 35 11.11 -4.06 6.12
C LEU A 35 10.05 -5.14 6.34
N PHE A 36 9.65 -5.39 7.60
CA PHE A 36 8.61 -6.37 7.94
C PHE A 36 7.25 -5.91 7.42
N VAL A 37 6.92 -4.63 7.61
CA VAL A 37 5.69 -4.02 7.08
C VAL A 37 5.70 -4.01 5.54
N PHE A 38 6.87 -3.79 4.91
CA PHE A 38 7.03 -3.86 3.47
C PHE A 38 6.76 -5.26 2.90
N MET A 39 7.24 -6.30 3.57
CA MET A 39 6.93 -7.69 3.20
C MET A 39 5.42 -8.00 3.25
N LEU A 40 4.65 -7.36 4.13
CA LEU A 40 3.19 -7.50 4.21
C LEU A 40 2.45 -6.64 3.15
N ALA A 41 2.93 -5.42 2.89
CA ALA A 41 2.29 -4.51 1.96
C ALA A 41 2.55 -4.83 0.48
N PHE A 42 3.69 -5.44 0.16
CA PHE A 42 4.07 -5.73 -1.22
C PHE A 42 3.15 -6.77 -1.90
N PRO A 43 2.82 -7.92 -1.29
CA PRO A 43 1.83 -8.86 -1.83
C PRO A 43 0.44 -8.25 -1.97
N LEU A 44 0.04 -7.39 -1.02
CA LEU A 44 -1.23 -6.65 -1.09
C LEU A 44 -1.28 -5.77 -2.34
N TRP A 45 -0.22 -5.01 -2.60
CA TRP A 45 -0.14 -4.17 -3.78
C TRP A 45 -0.18 -4.99 -5.07
N ILE A 46 0.65 -6.04 -5.20
CA ILE A 46 0.67 -6.90 -6.39
C ILE A 46 -0.69 -7.49 -6.68
N SER A 47 -1.38 -8.04 -5.66
CA SER A 47 -2.69 -8.65 -5.84
C SER A 47 -3.73 -7.65 -6.37
N THR A 48 -3.71 -6.40 -5.88
CA THR A 48 -4.62 -5.36 -6.38
C THR A 48 -4.30 -4.92 -7.79
N GLU A 49 -3.02 -4.83 -8.15
CA GLU A 49 -2.60 -4.45 -9.48
C GLU A 49 -2.94 -5.54 -10.49
N MET A 50 -2.69 -6.81 -10.18
CA MET A 50 -3.07 -7.96 -11.01
C MET A 50 -4.58 -8.03 -11.25
N LEU A 51 -5.41 -7.78 -10.23
CA LEU A 51 -6.86 -7.74 -10.40
C LEU A 51 -7.32 -6.58 -11.30
N ARG A 52 -6.58 -5.47 -11.32
CA ARG A 52 -6.85 -4.31 -12.18
C ARG A 52 -6.43 -4.60 -13.63
N THR A 53 -5.32 -5.31 -13.85
CA THR A 53 -4.82 -5.63 -15.20
C THR A 53 -5.71 -6.59 -15.96
N ASN A 54 -6.44 -7.47 -15.26
CA ASN A 54 -7.26 -8.51 -15.89
C ASN A 54 -8.48 -7.95 -16.64
N LYS A 55 -8.86 -6.69 -16.43
CA LYS A 55 -9.93 -6.01 -17.18
C LYS A 55 -9.34 -5.27 -18.38
N ASN A 56 -9.00 -5.99 -19.46
CA ASN A 56 -8.53 -5.46 -20.76
C ASN A 56 -7.40 -4.41 -20.69
N ILE A 57 -6.25 -4.71 -21.30
CA ILE A 57 -5.09 -3.82 -21.36
C ILE A 57 -5.43 -2.44 -21.98
N SER A 58 -6.28 -2.41 -23.00
CA SER A 58 -6.75 -1.16 -23.63
C SER A 58 -7.55 -0.28 -22.66
N LYS A 59 -8.41 -0.90 -21.84
CA LYS A 59 -9.19 -0.20 -20.83
C LYS A 59 -8.30 0.28 -19.67
N ARG A 60 -7.28 -0.50 -19.30
CA ARG A 60 -6.29 -0.09 -18.28
C ARG A 60 -5.52 1.16 -18.69
N ILE A 61 -5.05 1.23 -19.93
CA ILE A 61 -4.34 2.42 -20.45
C ILE A 61 -5.30 3.62 -20.48
N ALA A 62 -6.55 3.42 -20.87
CA ALA A 62 -7.56 4.47 -20.83
C ALA A 62 -7.90 4.94 -19.39
N GLU A 63 -7.88 4.04 -18.40
CA GLU A 63 -8.11 4.38 -16.97
C GLU A 63 -6.88 5.04 -16.31
N MET A 64 -5.69 4.90 -16.89
CA MET A 64 -4.47 5.59 -16.41
C MET A 64 -4.48 7.09 -16.76
N LEU A 65 -5.35 7.52 -17.68
CA LEU A 65 -5.53 8.92 -18.03
C LEU A 65 -6.94 9.39 -17.67
N PRO A 66 -7.12 10.55 -17.02
CA PRO A 66 -8.44 11.14 -16.87
C PRO A 66 -8.99 11.47 -18.26
N THR A 67 -10.30 11.29 -18.45
CA THR A 67 -11.00 11.40 -19.75
C THR A 67 -10.90 12.76 -20.43
N SER A 68 -10.30 13.76 -19.77
CA SER A 68 -10.13 15.13 -20.23
C SER A 68 -8.69 15.53 -20.58
N THR A 69 -7.72 14.61 -20.62
CA THR A 69 -6.34 15.00 -20.96
C THR A 69 -6.22 15.37 -22.45
N PRO A 70 -5.76 16.58 -22.80
CA PRO A 70 -5.45 16.93 -24.18
C PRO A 70 -4.36 16.00 -24.72
N MET A 71 -4.52 15.56 -25.98
CA MET A 71 -3.70 14.52 -26.61
C MET A 71 -2.19 14.81 -26.60
N PHE A 72 -1.82 16.08 -26.48
CA PHE A 72 -0.43 16.55 -26.40
C PHE A 72 0.27 16.22 -25.06
N LEU A 73 -0.45 16.19 -23.94
CA LEU A 73 0.14 15.89 -22.61
C LEU A 73 0.18 14.39 -22.29
N VAL A 74 -0.58 13.58 -23.03
CA VAL A 74 -0.65 12.12 -22.87
C VAL A 74 0.73 11.45 -22.78
N PRO A 75 1.70 11.70 -23.68
CA PRO A 75 3.00 11.02 -23.62
C PRO A 75 3.82 11.36 -22.35
N LEU A 76 3.62 12.53 -21.75
CA LEU A 76 4.33 12.92 -20.52
C LEU A 76 3.66 12.38 -19.25
N MET A 77 2.33 12.22 -19.28
CA MET A 77 1.56 11.75 -18.13
C MET A 77 1.76 10.25 -17.83
N ILE A 78 1.92 9.42 -18.87
CA ILE A 78 2.06 7.95 -18.70
C ILE A 78 3.27 7.58 -17.82
N PRO A 79 4.48 8.13 -18.02
CA PRO A 79 5.61 7.89 -17.12
C PRO A 79 5.34 8.28 -15.66
N VAL A 80 4.66 9.41 -15.43
CA VAL A 80 4.36 9.90 -14.09
C VAL A 80 3.37 8.98 -13.37
N GLU A 81 2.34 8.49 -14.07
CA GLU A 81 1.40 7.52 -13.52
C GLU A 81 2.10 6.18 -13.22
N MET A 82 3.05 5.75 -14.05
CA MET A 82 3.88 4.56 -13.78
C MET A 82 4.71 4.71 -12.50
N VAL A 83 5.33 5.86 -12.30
CA VAL A 83 6.08 6.17 -11.06
C VAL A 83 5.13 6.19 -9.85
N SER A 84 3.94 6.80 -10.00
CA SER A 84 2.93 6.89 -8.95
C SER A 84 2.42 5.51 -8.51
N LEU A 85 2.33 4.58 -9.46
CA LEU A 85 2.02 3.17 -9.23
C LEU A 85 3.07 2.45 -8.38
N LEU A 86 4.35 2.72 -8.62
CA LEU A 86 5.46 2.13 -7.87
C LEU A 86 5.61 2.71 -6.45
N ILE A 87 5.22 3.98 -6.25
CA ILE A 87 5.27 4.65 -4.94
C ILE A 87 4.11 4.17 -4.02
N ARG A 88 3.01 3.65 -4.58
CA ARG A 88 1.85 3.18 -3.82
C ARG A 88 2.16 2.14 -2.73
N PRO A 89 2.92 1.04 -2.96
CA PRO A 89 3.30 0.12 -1.89
C PRO A 89 4.19 0.79 -0.84
N MET A 90 5.13 1.65 -1.24
CA MET A 90 5.98 2.39 -0.31
C MET A 90 5.17 3.28 0.63
N THR A 91 4.24 4.08 0.11
CA THR A 91 3.42 4.98 0.94
C THR A 91 2.55 4.22 1.95
N LEU A 92 2.05 3.03 1.58
CA LEU A 92 1.27 2.17 2.46
C LEU A 92 2.10 1.65 3.65
N THR A 93 3.37 1.32 3.40
CA THR A 93 4.31 0.86 4.42
C THR A 93 4.75 1.98 5.36
N LEU A 94 5.18 3.12 4.80
CA LEU A 94 5.62 4.27 5.57
C LEU A 94 4.50 4.79 6.48
N ARG A 95 3.25 4.80 6.01
CA ARG A 95 2.10 5.20 6.83
C ARG A 95 1.96 4.36 8.10
N LEU A 96 2.12 3.05 8.00
CA LEU A 96 1.98 2.17 9.16
C LEU A 96 3.20 2.28 10.08
N THR A 97 4.42 2.23 9.51
CA THR A 97 5.67 2.23 10.27
C THR A 97 5.88 3.55 11.02
N ILE A 98 5.64 4.70 10.38
CA ILE A 98 5.78 6.01 11.02
C ILE A 98 4.79 6.16 12.18
N ASN A 99 3.54 5.72 12.01
CA ASN A 99 2.53 5.83 13.07
C ASN A 99 2.89 5.00 14.31
N ILE A 100 3.44 3.79 14.12
CA ILE A 100 3.84 2.92 15.23
C ILE A 100 5.12 3.42 15.89
N MET A 101 6.10 3.85 15.10
CA MET A 101 7.36 4.39 15.60
C MET A 101 7.15 5.69 16.36
N ALA A 102 6.33 6.62 15.85
CA ALA A 102 6.00 7.84 16.58
C ALA A 102 5.28 7.53 17.90
N GLY A 103 4.35 6.57 17.90
CA GLY A 103 3.64 6.15 19.12
C GLY A 103 4.57 5.60 20.20
N SER A 104 5.43 4.65 19.86
CA SER A 104 6.38 4.08 20.83
C SER A 104 7.42 5.10 21.31
N LEU A 105 7.85 6.00 20.42
CA LEU A 105 8.81 7.05 20.74
C LEU A 105 8.20 8.12 21.67
N ILE A 106 6.92 8.47 21.49
CA ILE A 106 6.20 9.36 22.41
C ILE A 106 5.99 8.72 23.78
N THR A 107 5.71 7.41 23.86
CA THR A 107 5.52 6.74 25.17
C THR A 107 6.80 6.47 25.94
N THR A 108 7.95 6.53 25.26
CA THR A 108 9.26 6.31 25.87
C THR A 108 9.97 7.62 26.25
N LEU A 109 9.57 8.74 25.65
CA LEU A 109 9.91 10.11 26.08
C LEU A 109 9.01 10.57 27.24
#